data_AF-A0A966MSU1-F1
#
_entry.id   AF-A0A966MSU1-F1
#
_cell.length_a   1.000
_cell.length_b   1.000
_cell.length_c   1.000
_cell.angle_alpha   90.00
_cell.angle_beta   90.00
_cell.angle_gamma   90.00
#
_symmetry.space_group_name_H-M   'P 1'
#
loop_
_entity.id
_entity.type
_entity.pdbx_description
1 polymer ?
#
loop_
_entity_poly.entity_id
_entity_poly.type
_entity_poly.pdbx_seq_one_letter_code
_entity_poly.pdbx_strand_id
1 'polypeptide(L)' 'MAEQKKQTVIELIASLPVEERIILLLYFGQNLSTAEIAIKIGVPERSVSAVLASGRARLRESFDFPSTD' A
#
# COMPACT_ATOMS: atom_id res chain seq x y z
N MET A 1 22.64 -6.46 18.88
CA MET A 1 22.32 -5.16 18.25
C MET A 1 21.27 -5.46 17.19
N ALA A 2 20.04 -4.97 17.34
CA ALA A 2 18.99 -5.22 16.36
C ALA A 2 19.22 -4.26 15.18
N GLU A 3 19.72 -4.81 14.09
CA GLU A 3 19.92 -4.08 12.84
C GLU A 3 18.54 -3.71 12.29
N GLN A 4 18.11 -2.46 12.50
CA GLN A 4 16.92 -1.90 11.87
C GLN A 4 17.17 -1.85 10.36
N LYS A 5 16.86 -2.96 9.71
CA LYS A 5 16.97 -3.13 8.26
C LYS A 5 15.86 -2.29 7.63
N LYS A 6 16.15 -1.01 7.37
CA LYS A 6 15.29 -0.10 6.62
C LYS A 6 15.05 -0.71 5.23
N GLN A 7 13.96 -1.48 5.09
CA GLN A 7 13.53 -1.95 3.78
C GLN A 7 13.20 -0.71 2.95
N THR A 8 13.82 -0.65 1.77
CA THR A 8 13.55 0.45 0.85
C THR A 8 12.10 0.38 0.37
N VAL A 9 11.49 1.51 0.00
CA VAL A 9 10.14 1.56 -0.58
C VAL A 9 9.99 0.54 -1.72
N ILE A 10 11.06 0.32 -2.48
CA ILE A 10 11.11 -0.63 -3.60
C ILE A 10 10.99 -2.08 -3.12
N GLU A 11 11.72 -2.48 -2.10
CA GLU A 11 11.65 -3.84 -1.53
C GLU A 11 10.30 -4.13 -0.89
N LEU A 12 9.70 -3.10 -0.29
CA LEU A 12 8.36 -3.20 0.26
C LEU A 12 7.30 -3.32 -0.84
N ILE A 13 7.42 -2.54 -1.92
CA ILE A 13 6.54 -2.69 -3.08
C ILE A 13 6.74 -4.08 -3.72
N ALA A 14 7.97 -4.58 -3.74
CA ALA A 14 8.32 -5.90 -4.25
C ALA A 14 7.69 -7.04 -3.46
N SER A 15 7.51 -6.88 -2.13
CA SER A 15 6.92 -7.89 -1.24
C SER A 15 5.39 -7.93 -1.27
N LEU A 16 4.74 -6.94 -1.86
CA LEU A 16 3.29 -6.94 -2.05
C LEU A 16 2.87 -7.96 -3.14
N PRO A 17 1.77 -8.70 -2.93
CA PRO A 17 1.06 -9.40 -4.00
C PRO A 17 0.78 -8.47 -5.18
N VAL A 18 0.78 -9.02 -6.39
CA VAL A 18 0.69 -8.24 -7.63
C VAL A 18 -0.62 -7.43 -7.67
N GLU A 19 -1.73 -8.02 -7.21
CA GLU A 19 -3.03 -7.36 -7.15
C GLU A 19 -3.01 -6.16 -6.19
N GLU A 20 -2.29 -6.32 -5.08
CA GLU A 20 -2.18 -5.31 -4.02
C GLU A 20 -1.35 -4.10 -4.47
N ARG A 21 -0.28 -4.36 -5.24
CA ARG A 21 0.57 -3.33 -5.82
C ARG A 21 -0.21 -2.39 -6.75
N ILE A 22 -1.10 -2.95 -7.58
CA ILE A 22 -1.90 -2.16 -8.53
C ILE A 22 -2.79 -1.17 -7.79
N ILE A 23 -3.51 -1.65 -6.77
CA ILE A 23 -4.41 -0.80 -5.97
C ILE A 23 -3.63 0.32 -5.29
N LEU A 24 -2.48 0.01 -4.68
CA LEU A 24 -1.64 1.00 -3.99
C LEU A 24 -1.04 2.03 -4.96
N LEU A 25 -0.60 1.61 -6.15
CA LEU A 25 -0.08 2.53 -7.17
C LEU A 25 -1.17 3.47 -7.71
N LEU A 26 -2.37 2.96 -7.95
CA LEU A 26 -3.49 3.79 -8.40
C LEU A 26 -3.90 4.80 -7.32
N TYR A 27 -3.91 4.37 -6.05
CA TYR A 27 -4.31 5.22 -4.93
C TYR A 27 -3.26 6.29 -4.60
N PHE A 28 -1.99 5.90 -4.41
CA PHE A 28 -0.93 6.82 -4.00
C PHE A 28 -0.19 7.49 -5.16
N GLY A 29 -0.11 6.83 -6.32
CA GLY A 29 0.60 7.34 -7.50
C GLY A 29 -0.30 8.11 -8.46
N GLN A 30 -1.59 7.79 -8.54
CA GLN A 30 -2.54 8.46 -9.43
C GLN A 30 -3.66 9.19 -8.67
N ASN A 31 -3.63 9.21 -7.34
CA ASN A 31 -4.63 9.87 -6.48
C ASN A 31 -6.09 9.44 -6.76
N LEU A 32 -6.31 8.21 -7.26
CA LEU A 32 -7.65 7.70 -7.48
C LEU A 32 -8.32 7.32 -6.15
N SER A 33 -9.61 7.59 -6.03
CA SER A 33 -10.42 7.13 -4.89
C SER A 33 -10.65 5.62 -4.92
N THR A 34 -11.04 5.05 -3.77
CA THR A 34 -11.38 3.62 -3.65
C THR A 34 -12.50 3.22 -4.61
N ALA A 35 -13.50 4.08 -4.78
CA ALA A 35 -14.61 3.88 -5.70
C ALA A 35 -14.15 3.86 -7.17
N GLU A 36 -13.30 4.81 -7.59
CA GLU A 36 -12.76 4.85 -8.95
C GLU A 36 -11.89 3.62 -9.26
N ILE A 37 -11.07 3.19 -8.29
CA ILE A 37 -10.23 1.99 -8.42
C ILE A 37 -11.11 0.74 -8.53
N ALA A 38 -12.16 0.63 -7.70
CA ALA A 38 -13.10 -0.48 -7.72
C ALA A 38 -13.78 -0.64 -9.09
N ILE A 39 -14.26 0.47 -9.65
CA ILE A 39 -14.85 0.52 -10.99
C ILE A 39 -13.81 0.13 -12.06
N LYS A 40 -12.59 0.67 -11.96
CA LYS A 40 -11.52 0.44 -12.94
C LYS A 40 -11.04 -1.01 -13.00
N ILE A 41 -11.01 -1.71 -11.87
CA ILE A 41 -10.53 -3.10 -11.76
C ILE A 41 -11.69 -4.11 -11.82
N GLY A 42 -12.94 -3.67 -11.64
CA GLY A 42 -14.12 -4.54 -11.67
C GLY A 42 -14.30 -5.37 -10.39
N VAL A 43 -13.89 -4.82 -9.24
CA VAL A 43 -14.01 -5.48 -7.93
C VAL A 43 -14.87 -4.62 -6.98
N PRO A 44 -15.46 -5.20 -5.92
CA PRO A 44 -16.16 -4.43 -4.91
C PRO A 44 -15.25 -3.41 -4.23
N GLU A 45 -15.75 -2.21 -3.95
CA GLU A 45 -15.00 -1.16 -3.26
C GLU A 45 -14.48 -1.62 -1.88
N ARG A 46 -15.26 -2.46 -1.18
CA ARG A 46 -14.81 -3.07 0.09
C ARG A 46 -13.53 -3.89 -0.06
N SER A 47 -13.33 -4.57 -1.18
CA SER A 47 -12.11 -5.34 -1.45
C SER A 47 -10.91 -4.40 -1.61
N VAL A 48 -11.10 -3.29 -2.33
CA VAL A 48 -10.07 -2.25 -2.50
C VAL A 48 -9.68 -1.64 -1.15
N SER A 49 -10.67 -1.31 -0.31
CA SER A 49 -10.44 -0.76 1.03
C SER A 49 -9.71 -1.72 1.96
N ALA A 50 -10.06 -3.01 1.94
CA ALA A 50 -9.38 -4.03 2.73
C ALA A 50 -7.91 -4.20 2.30
N VAL A 51 -7.67 -4.21 0.99
CA VAL A 51 -6.32 -4.23 0.40
C VAL A 51 -5.52 -2.99 0.81
N LEU A 52 -6.08 -1.79 0.72
CA LEU A 52 -5.40 -0.56 1.14
C LEU A 52 -5.08 -0.55 2.63
N ALA A 53 -5.97 -1.06 3.48
CA ALA A 53 -5.72 -1.16 4.92
C ALA A 53 -4.55 -2.13 5.22
N SER A 54 -4.57 -3.30 4.58
CA SER A 54 -3.52 -4.32 4.65
C SER A 54 -2.16 -3.75 4.17
N GLY A 55 -2.16 -3.06 3.03
CA GLY A 55 -0.98 -2.41 2.46
C GLY A 55 -0.42 -1.30 3.36
N ARG A 56 -1.27 -0.47 3.95
CA ARG A 56 -0.86 0.58 4.90
C ARG A 56 -0.28 0.01 6.19
N ALA A 57 -0.85 -1.07 6.72
CA ALA A 57 -0.31 -1.73 7.90
C ALA A 57 1.12 -2.22 7.66
N ARG A 58 1.37 -2.90 6.53
CA ARG A 58 2.71 -3.30 6.11
C ARG A 58 3.65 -2.13 5.88
N LEU A 59 3.18 -1.09 5.18
CA LEU A 59 3.94 0.15 5.00
C LEU A 59 4.37 0.76 6.33
N ARG A 60 3.50 0.77 7.34
CA ARG A 60 3.83 1.32 8.65
C ARG A 60 4.79 0.45 9.46
N GLU A 61 4.76 -0.87 9.27
CA GLU A 61 5.68 -1.80 9.94
C GLU A 61 7.08 -1.77 9.33
N SER A 62 7.17 -1.62 8.00
CA SER A 62 8.45 -1.61 7.27
C SER A 62 9.05 -0.22 7.10
N PHE A 63 8.24 0.84 7.16
CA PHE A 63 8.67 2.22 6.99
C PHE A 63 8.60 2.96 8.32
N ASP A 64 9.77 3.24 8.89
CA ASP A 64 9.95 4.20 9.99
C ASP A 64 9.65 5.61 9.45
N PHE A 65 8.35 5.92 9.29
CA PHE A 65 7.91 7.27 8.99
C PHE A 65 8.26 8.13 10.20
N PRO A 66 9.09 9.19 10.04
CA PRO A 66 9.33 10.10 11.14
C PRO A 66 7.97 10.64 11.59
N SER A 67 7.63 10.39 12.86
CA SER A 67 6.50 11.07 13.50
C SER A 67 6.74 12.56 13.30
N THR A 68 5.88 13.22 12.54
CA THR A 68 5.75 14.67 12.65
C THR A 68 5.29 14.95 14.08
N ASP A 69 6.22 15.46 14.88
CA ASP A 69 5.95 16.23 16.09
C ASP A 69 5.06 17.44 15.74
#